data_AF-A0A520B458-F1
#
_entry.id   AF-A0A520B458-F1
#
_cell.length_a   1.000
_cell.length_b   1.000
_cell.length_c   1.000
_cell.angle_alpha   90.00
_cell.angle_beta   90.00
_cell.angle_gamma   90.00
#
_symmetry.space_group_name_H-M   'P 1'
#
loop_
_entity.id
_entity.type
_entity.pdbx_description
1 polymer ?
#
loop_
_entity_poly.entity_id
_entity_poly.type
_entity_poly.pdbx_seq_one_letter_code
_entity_poly.pdbx_strand_id
1 'polypeptide(L)'
;MGTTIAQQPRKKRAVVSKTEPEPQMPTQTAGLSAARARQVLEALSAFRNGDFSVRLPTGWDDIDGQIAAAFNHITAQEARIASEVARLSATVGREGRLKHRMSLPGSVGGWAD
;
A
#
# COMPACT_ATOMS: atom_id res chain seq x y z
N MET A 1 81.51 -36.95 31.13
CA MET A 1 80.19 -37.07 31.79
C MET A 1 79.72 -35.68 32.14
N GLY A 2 78.69 -35.16 31.46
CA GLY A 2 78.21 -33.79 31.69
C GLY A 2 77.51 -33.18 30.46
N THR A 3 76.49 -33.86 29.96
CA THR A 3 75.52 -33.31 29.00
C THR A 3 74.55 -32.44 29.78
N THR A 4 74.28 -31.18 29.38
CA THR A 4 72.95 -30.52 29.46
C THR A 4 72.99 -29.14 28.79
N ILE A 5 72.71 -29.22 27.50
CA ILE A 5 71.93 -28.35 26.61
C ILE A 5 71.16 -27.21 27.34
N ALA A 6 71.58 -25.98 27.10
CA ALA A 6 70.75 -24.79 27.32
C ALA A 6 69.65 -24.74 26.24
N GLN A 7 68.40 -24.94 26.65
CA GLN A 7 67.22 -24.64 25.83
C GLN A 7 66.30 -23.70 26.60
N GLN A 8 66.32 -22.44 26.19
CA GLN A 8 65.40 -21.41 26.65
C GLN A 8 64.10 -21.53 25.83
N PRO A 9 62.91 -21.57 26.45
CA PRO A 9 61.66 -21.73 25.71
C PRO A 9 61.38 -20.48 24.87
N ARG A 10 61.23 -20.68 23.56
CA ARG A 10 60.82 -19.67 22.59
C ARG A 10 59.51 -19.01 23.04
N LYS A 11 59.53 -17.70 23.27
CA LYS A 11 58.35 -16.86 23.45
C LYS A 11 57.45 -17.05 22.22
N LYS A 12 56.32 -17.75 22.37
CA LYS A 12 55.29 -17.81 21.34
C LYS A 12 54.77 -16.38 21.14
N ARG A 13 55.11 -15.76 20.00
CA ARG A 13 54.39 -14.58 19.50
C ARG A 13 52.93 -15.00 19.37
N ALA A 14 52.09 -14.52 20.28
CA ALA A 14 50.66 -14.51 20.05
C ALA A 14 50.43 -13.62 18.82
N VAL A 15 50.16 -14.25 17.68
CA VAL A 15 49.58 -13.56 16.54
C VAL A 15 48.18 -13.19 17.02
N VAL A 16 48.02 -11.95 17.49
CA VAL A 16 46.71 -11.35 17.69
C VAL A 16 46.17 -11.12 16.29
N SER A 17 45.49 -12.12 15.75
CA SER A 17 44.62 -11.96 14.59
C SER A 17 43.48 -11.06 15.03
N LYS A 18 43.67 -9.75 14.84
CA LYS A 18 42.60 -8.77 14.91
C LYS A 18 41.67 -9.10 13.74
N THR A 19 40.65 -9.92 13.99
CA THR A 19 39.54 -10.11 13.08
C THR A 19 38.87 -8.75 12.91
N GLU A 20 39.12 -8.12 11.78
CA GLU A 20 38.41 -6.93 11.34
C GLU A 20 36.94 -7.33 11.14
N PRO A 21 35.97 -6.67 11.80
CA PRO A 21 34.58 -7.01 11.59
C PRO A 21 34.23 -6.66 10.14
N GLU A 22 33.71 -7.64 9.39
CA GLU A 22 33.19 -7.39 8.05
C GLU A 22 32.21 -6.20 8.07
N PRO A 23 32.21 -5.33 7.04
CA PRO A 23 31.17 -4.34 6.89
C PRO A 23 29.84 -5.06 6.70
N GLN A 24 29.10 -5.19 7.80
CA GLN A 24 27.71 -5.62 7.77
C GLN A 24 26.96 -4.54 7.00
N MET A 25 26.74 -4.77 5.71
CA MET A 25 25.73 -4.02 4.97
C MET A 25 24.41 -4.21 5.75
N PRO A 26 23.73 -3.14 6.17
CA PRO A 26 22.43 -3.32 6.77
C PRO A 26 21.50 -3.82 5.66
N THR A 27 21.28 -5.12 5.60
CA THR A 27 20.09 -5.68 4.96
C THR A 27 18.90 -5.35 5.86
N GLN A 28 18.59 -4.07 5.98
CA GLN A 28 17.30 -3.63 6.48
C GLN A 28 16.35 -3.63 5.30
N THR A 29 15.80 -4.79 4.98
CA THR A 29 14.46 -4.83 4.40
C THR A 29 13.50 -4.41 5.51
N ALA A 30 13.55 -3.13 5.89
CA ALA A 30 12.65 -2.58 6.89
C ALA A 30 11.27 -2.52 6.24
N GLY A 31 10.41 -3.48 6.58
CA GLY A 31 9.00 -3.41 6.21
C GLY A 31 8.35 -2.13 6.79
N LEU A 32 7.15 -1.81 6.31
CA LEU A 32 6.34 -0.66 6.74
C LEU A 32 6.54 -0.33 8.23
N SER A 33 7.02 0.89 8.51
CA SER A 33 7.12 1.36 9.90
C SER A 33 5.75 1.31 10.58
N ALA A 34 5.70 1.12 11.90
CA ALA A 34 4.44 1.04 12.63
C ALA A 34 3.53 2.28 12.40
N ALA A 35 4.12 3.46 12.19
CA ALA A 35 3.37 4.67 11.85
C ALA A 35 2.74 4.58 10.44
N ARG A 36 3.51 4.13 9.44
CA ARG A 36 3.01 3.94 8.06
C ARG A 36 1.95 2.84 7.99
N ALA A 37 2.17 1.73 8.69
CA ALA A 37 1.21 0.63 8.77
C ALA A 37 -0.15 1.09 9.33
N ARG A 38 -0.15 1.96 10.36
CA ARG A 38 -1.38 2.58 10.87
C ARG A 38 -2.06 3.47 9.83
N GLN A 39 -1.29 4.28 9.10
CA GLN A 39 -1.85 5.12 8.03
C GLN A 39 -2.51 4.29 6.92
N VAL A 40 -1.88 3.18 6.53
CA VAL A 40 -2.44 2.22 5.57
C VAL A 40 -3.73 1.59 6.12
N LEU A 41 -3.76 1.19 7.38
CA LEU A 41 -4.95 0.59 8.00
C LEU A 41 -6.14 1.56 8.05
N GLU A 42 -5.90 2.82 8.42
CA GLU A 42 -6.92 3.86 8.41
C GLU A 42 -7.45 4.11 6.99
N ALA A 43 -6.55 4.19 6.00
CA ALA A 43 -6.93 4.40 4.61
C ALA A 43 -7.75 3.22 4.05
N LEU A 44 -7.38 1.99 4.36
CA LEU A 44 -8.16 0.79 4.00
C LEU A 44 -9.52 0.76 4.70
N SER A 45 -9.60 1.21 5.95
CA SER A 45 -10.86 1.30 6.69
C SER A 45 -11.80 2.33 6.06
N ALA A 46 -11.28 3.49 5.67
CA ALA A 46 -12.03 4.51 4.95
C ALA A 46 -12.53 4.00 3.59
N PHE A 47 -11.63 3.36 2.81
CA PHE A 47 -11.97 2.76 1.52
C PHE A 47 -13.11 1.72 1.65
N ARG A 48 -13.04 0.83 2.64
CA ARG A 48 -14.09 -0.15 2.93
C ARG A 48 -15.44 0.51 3.23
N ASN A 49 -15.41 1.67 3.89
CA ASN A 49 -16.61 2.43 4.23
C ASN A 49 -17.14 3.29 3.06
N GLY A 50 -16.50 3.22 1.89
CA GLY A 50 -16.88 3.98 0.70
C GLY A 50 -16.34 5.42 0.67
N ASP A 51 -15.47 5.79 1.61
CA ASP A 51 -14.77 7.07 1.55
C ASP A 51 -13.55 6.96 0.65
N PHE A 52 -13.78 7.24 -0.63
CA PHE A 52 -12.73 7.24 -1.65
C PHE A 52 -12.00 8.59 -1.77
N SER A 53 -12.15 9.49 -0.80
CA SER A 53 -11.42 10.77 -0.77
C SER A 53 -10.04 10.64 -0.10
N VAL A 54 -9.85 9.67 0.78
CA VAL A 54 -8.61 9.45 1.55
C VAL A 54 -7.47 9.01 0.63
N ARG A 55 -6.28 9.59 0.83
CA ARG A 55 -5.06 9.26 0.09
C ARG A 55 -3.90 8.99 1.04
N LEU A 56 -3.03 8.05 0.66
CA LEU A 56 -1.77 7.82 1.33
C LEU A 56 -0.70 8.83 0.85
N PRO A 57 0.26 9.22 1.70
CA PRO A 57 1.36 10.11 1.33
C PRO A 57 2.19 9.56 0.16
N THR A 58 2.62 10.44 -0.75
CA THR A 58 3.45 10.08 -1.91
C THR A 58 4.95 10.17 -1.65
N GLY A 59 5.37 10.70 -0.50
CA GLY A 59 6.78 10.86 -0.12
C GLY A 59 7.37 9.66 0.61
N TRP A 60 6.81 8.46 0.43
CA TRP A 60 7.40 7.23 0.96
C TRP A 60 8.29 6.59 -0.11
N ASP A 61 9.40 6.03 0.34
CA ASP A 61 10.37 5.38 -0.54
C ASP A 61 10.11 3.87 -0.67
N ASP A 62 10.81 3.24 -1.61
CA ASP A 62 10.83 1.79 -1.83
C ASP A 62 9.43 1.14 -1.99
N ILE A 63 9.22 0.02 -1.32
CA ILE A 63 7.98 -0.77 -1.37
C ILE A 63 6.82 0.00 -0.73
N ASP A 64 7.08 0.78 0.32
CA ASP A 64 6.06 1.58 0.99
C ASP A 64 5.45 2.61 0.02
N GLY A 65 6.31 3.29 -0.75
CA GLY A 65 5.87 4.20 -1.82
C GLY A 65 5.05 3.52 -2.89
N GLN A 66 5.45 2.32 -3.32
CA GLN A 66 4.69 1.52 -4.30
C GLN A 66 3.32 1.10 -3.77
N ILE A 67 3.22 0.70 -2.50
CA ILE A 67 1.94 0.40 -1.83
C ILE A 67 1.05 1.65 -1.81
N ALA A 68 1.59 2.80 -1.41
CA ALA A 68 0.84 4.06 -1.38
C ALA A 68 0.33 4.47 -2.77
N ALA A 69 1.19 4.37 -3.79
CA ALA A 69 0.82 4.66 -5.17
C ALA A 69 -0.29 3.71 -5.68
N ALA A 70 -0.14 2.40 -5.46
CA ALA A 70 -1.13 1.41 -5.86
C ALA A 70 -2.49 1.65 -5.17
N PHE A 71 -2.49 1.90 -3.86
CA PHE A 71 -3.70 2.22 -3.10
C PHE A 71 -4.39 3.49 -3.62
N ASN A 72 -3.61 4.56 -3.85
CA ASN A 72 -4.16 5.81 -4.36
C ASN A 72 -4.77 5.66 -5.76
N HIS A 73 -4.17 4.80 -6.60
CA HIS A 73 -4.67 4.51 -7.94
C HIS A 73 -6.02 3.78 -7.89
N ILE A 74 -6.13 2.68 -7.14
CA ILE A 74 -7.41 1.94 -7.01
C ILE A 74 -8.50 2.82 -6.39
N THR A 75 -8.15 3.67 -5.42
CA THR A 75 -9.10 4.57 -4.77
C THR A 75 -9.61 5.64 -5.74
N ALA A 76 -8.75 6.15 -6.62
CA ALA A 76 -9.17 7.08 -7.66
C ALA A 76 -10.09 6.41 -8.69
N GLN A 77 -9.87 5.14 -9.02
CA GLN A 77 -10.74 4.38 -9.92
C GLN A 77 -12.13 4.17 -9.30
N GLU A 78 -12.21 3.72 -8.06
CA GLU A 78 -13.49 3.54 -7.37
C GLU A 78 -14.27 4.85 -7.22
N ALA A 79 -13.58 5.97 -6.92
CA ALA A 79 -14.21 7.28 -6.86
C ALA A 79 -14.88 7.68 -8.19
N ARG A 80 -14.25 7.35 -9.33
CA ARG A 80 -14.84 7.60 -10.67
C ARG A 80 -16.05 6.71 -10.91
N ILE A 81 -15.96 5.42 -10.59
CA ILE A 81 -17.08 4.48 -10.75
C ILE A 81 -18.27 4.95 -9.90
N ALA A 82 -18.04 5.31 -8.64
CA ALA A 82 -19.08 5.83 -7.76
C ALA A 82 -19.75 7.09 -8.32
N SER A 83 -18.97 8.02 -8.88
CA SER A 83 -19.49 9.22 -9.56
C SER A 83 -20.36 8.86 -10.77
N GLU A 84 -19.92 7.92 -11.60
CA GLU A 84 -20.69 7.48 -12.77
C GLU A 84 -21.98 6.78 -12.37
N VAL A 85 -21.96 5.93 -11.34
CA VAL A 85 -23.17 5.31 -10.79
C VAL A 85 -24.15 6.38 -10.30
N ALA A 86 -23.68 7.38 -9.55
CA ALA A 86 -24.52 8.48 -9.07
C ALA A 86 -25.15 9.27 -10.23
N ARG A 87 -24.38 9.54 -11.29
CA ARG A 87 -24.86 10.22 -12.51
C ARG A 87 -25.91 9.40 -13.25
N LEU A 88 -25.69 8.09 -13.37
CA LEU A 88 -26.63 7.17 -14.00
C LEU A 88 -27.93 7.09 -13.20
N SER A 89 -27.87 6.93 -11.88
CA SER A 89 -29.04 6.94 -11.01
C SER A 89 -29.86 8.24 -11.13
N ALA A 90 -29.20 9.39 -11.22
CA ALA A 90 -29.88 10.67 -11.42
C ALA A 90 -30.57 10.78 -12.79
N THR A 91 -29.98 10.19 -13.82
CA THR A 91 -30.52 10.20 -15.18
C THR A 91 -31.70 9.25 -15.32
N VAL A 92 -31.56 8.00 -14.87
CA VAL A 92 -32.64 7.01 -14.84
C VAL A 92 -33.79 7.48 -13.94
N GLY A 93 -33.50 8.12 -12.81
CA GLY A 93 -34.53 8.71 -11.95
C GLY A 93 -35.33 9.81 -12.64
N ARG A 94 -34.69 10.65 -13.47
CA ARG A 94 -35.38 11.65 -14.30
C ARG A 94 -36.22 10.99 -15.41
N GLU A 95 -35.66 10.03 -16.12
CA GLU A 95 -36.36 9.31 -17.20
C GLU A 95 -37.55 8.49 -16.68
N GLY A 96 -37.42 7.80 -15.54
CA GLY A 96 -38.52 7.07 -14.89
C GLY A 96 -39.66 8.00 -14.48
N ARG A 97 -39.33 9.20 -13.94
CA ARG A 97 -40.32 10.24 -13.62
C ARG A 97 -40.99 10.79 -14.89
N LEU A 98 -40.27 10.93 -15.99
CA LEU A 98 -40.83 11.35 -17.28
C LEU A 98 -41.75 10.28 -17.88
N LYS A 99 -41.33 9.02 -17.93
CA LYS A 99 -42.17 7.90 -18.41
C LYS A 99 -43.43 7.73 -17.56
N HIS A 100 -43.33 7.84 -16.23
CA HIS A 100 -44.50 7.76 -15.36
C HIS A 100 -45.49 8.92 -15.60
N ARG A 101 -45.00 10.13 -15.89
CA ARG A 101 -45.86 11.26 -16.29
C ARG A 101 -46.45 11.10 -17.70
N MET A 102 -45.74 10.45 -18.62
CA MET A 102 -46.30 10.10 -19.94
C MET A 102 -47.36 9.00 -19.85
N SER A 103 -47.25 8.09 -18.88
CA SER A 103 -48.21 7.01 -18.61
C SER A 103 -49.40 7.46 -17.73
N LEU A 104 -49.68 8.76 -17.64
CA LEU A 104 -50.87 9.30 -16.95
C LEU A 104 -52.13 9.07 -17.81
N PRO A 105 -53.30 8.88 -17.18
CA PRO A 105 -54.49 8.34 -17.83
C PRO A 105 -55.02 9.28 -18.92
N GLY A 106 -54.99 8.79 -20.15
CA GLY A 106 -55.41 9.52 -21.36
C GLY A 106 -54.58 9.20 -22.61
N SER A 107 -53.49 8.45 -22.51
CA SER A 107 -52.69 8.02 -23.66
C SER A 107 -53.43 6.96 -24.50
N VAL A 108 -54.21 7.43 -25.47
CA VAL A 108 -54.74 6.61 -26.57
C VAL A 108 -53.71 6.61 -27.70
N GLY A 109 -53.20 5.43 -28.09
CA GLY A 109 -52.30 5.28 -29.25
C GLY A 109 -51.14 4.30 -29.05
N GLY A 110 -50.65 3.75 -30.16
CA GLY A 110 -49.89 2.48 -30.30
C GLY A 110 -48.49 2.37 -29.69
N TRP A 111 -48.26 2.89 -28.48
CA TRP A 111 -47.09 2.61 -27.65
C TRP A 111 -47.50 1.96 -26.31
N ALA A 112 -48.58 1.18 -26.32
CA ALA A 112 -49.16 0.52 -25.15
C ALA A 112 -48.98 -1.01 -25.13
N ASP A 113 -48.10 -1.57 -25.98
CA ASP A 113 -47.69 -2.98 -25.93
C ASP A 113 -46.21 -3.08 -25.52
#